data_AF-A0A550CI79-F1
#
_entry.id   AF-A0A550CI79-F1
#
_cell.length_a   1.000
_cell.length_b   1.000
_cell.length_c   1.000
_cell.angle_alpha   90.00
_cell.angle_beta   90.00
_cell.angle_gamma   90.00
#
_symmetry.space_group_name_H-M   'P 1'
#
loop_
_entity.id
_entity.type
_entity.pdbx_description
1 polymer ?
#
loop_
_entity_poly.entity_id
_entity_poly.type
_entity_poly.pdbx_seq_one_letter_code
_entity_poly.pdbx_strand_id
1 'polypeptide(L)'
;MARAQSRRLRRIGRRASRPSYLEQLPSELWHEVLSNCSAEAVLNAAKACRAFRDIVADRNLHAVSRENVDLFYALPAPEAFLFESDPPAFRVLCLGRKNLLPYTPEVAAGFNLFATYKDCGAAPNIFDRKASVYSGASYDLFIHGGGKCYVCGKETSNYPHDLMTQLRLCSTTCLGCLHQHKGYLCPMPMPDEKGTMPSDAYLVPWLPYIRRRRKRYVLVEDLNRARQELREAGVANEEGDLSPSLDLAEAYKRRSLMRGSLEFFHHYYQAWHNHHCGYVSPMTMRNRRKTSRYGRRHGLNLISFAKNPVVRRTVAAYNRNVEYVTPAALRDAVRRSGLKVPLGKVQCDVCERIVMESGLEQHMLCIHPETVPLTRVDPASGLEVHRCESCPKSLAWLSPQQLADHRRVRHASVSVVGS
;
A
#
# COMPACT_ATOMS: atom_id res chain seq x y z
N MET A 1 15.96 -56.00 13.61
CA MET A 1 15.93 -54.97 12.54
C MET A 1 14.61 -54.90 11.73
N ALA A 2 13.71 -55.90 11.76
CA ALA A 2 12.48 -55.90 10.96
C ALA A 2 11.34 -54.94 11.40
N ARG A 3 11.36 -54.42 12.64
CA ARG A 3 10.32 -53.49 13.14
C ARG A 3 10.52 -52.02 12.73
N ALA A 4 11.73 -51.63 12.31
CA ALA A 4 12.03 -50.25 11.90
C ALA A 4 11.64 -49.97 10.43
N GLN A 5 11.69 -50.97 9.56
CA GLN A 5 11.26 -50.84 8.16
C GLN A 5 9.72 -50.75 8.01
N SER A 6 8.97 -51.37 8.92
CA SER A 6 7.49 -51.32 8.89
C SER A 6 6.90 -49.93 9.22
N ARG A 7 7.64 -49.05 9.91
CA ARG A 7 7.22 -47.66 10.14
C ARG A 7 7.59 -46.72 8.98
N ARG A 8 8.61 -47.05 8.19
CA ARG A 8 9.02 -46.26 7.01
C ARG A 8 8.08 -46.49 5.83
N LEU A 9 7.51 -47.68 5.69
CA LEU A 9 6.57 -48.03 4.61
C LEU A 9 5.12 -47.58 4.89
N ARG A 10 4.74 -47.30 6.14
CA ARG A 10 3.41 -46.74 6.48
C ARG A 10 3.28 -45.21 6.30
N ARG A 11 4.35 -44.50 5.91
CA ARG A 11 4.34 -43.05 5.66
C ARG A 11 4.41 -42.64 4.19
N ILE A 12 4.57 -43.58 3.26
CA ILE A 12 4.66 -43.28 1.82
C ILE A 12 3.40 -43.77 1.06
N GLY A 13 2.60 -44.65 1.68
CA GLY A 13 1.23 -44.91 1.24
C GLY A 13 0.27 -43.87 1.82
N ARG A 14 -0.40 -43.11 0.94
CA ARG A 14 -1.39 -42.04 1.18
C ARG A 14 -0.84 -40.59 1.25
N ARG A 15 -0.13 -40.15 0.21
CA ARG A 15 -0.66 -38.98 -0.51
C ARG A 15 -1.77 -39.54 -1.39
N ALA A 16 -3.00 -39.58 -0.87
CA ALA A 16 -4.15 -39.63 -1.77
C ALA A 16 -3.94 -38.45 -2.72
N SER A 17 -3.83 -38.71 -4.02
CA SER A 17 -3.85 -37.68 -5.05
C SER A 17 -5.01 -36.77 -4.71
N ARG A 18 -4.72 -35.52 -4.31
CA ARG A 18 -5.79 -34.56 -4.04
C ARG A 18 -6.58 -34.46 -5.35
N PRO A 19 -7.92 -34.39 -5.29
CA PRO A 19 -8.71 -34.13 -6.48
C PRO A 19 -8.18 -32.88 -7.19
N SER A 20 -7.93 -32.95 -8.50
CA SER A 20 -7.31 -31.88 -9.30
C SER A 20 -8.06 -30.53 -9.18
N TYR A 21 -9.37 -30.56 -8.91
CA TYR A 21 -10.17 -29.34 -8.70
C TYR A 21 -9.86 -28.61 -7.38
N LEU A 22 -9.25 -29.29 -6.40
CA LEU A 22 -8.73 -28.68 -5.17
C LEU A 22 -7.29 -28.18 -5.31
N GLU A 23 -6.60 -28.51 -6.40
CA GLU A 23 -5.22 -28.09 -6.66
C GLU A 23 -5.16 -26.84 -7.54
N GLN A 24 -6.22 -26.54 -8.30
CA GLN A 24 -6.26 -25.36 -9.16
C GLN A 24 -7.64 -24.71 -9.16
N LEU A 25 -7.72 -23.46 -8.70
CA LEU A 25 -8.86 -22.61 -9.02
C LEU A 25 -8.85 -22.29 -10.53
N PRO A 26 -10.00 -22.39 -11.23
CA PRO A 26 -10.17 -21.91 -12.60
C PRO A 26 -9.72 -20.46 -12.76
N SER A 27 -9.25 -20.09 -13.95
CA SER A 27 -8.76 -18.74 -14.24
C SER A 27 -9.85 -17.68 -14.04
N GLU A 28 -11.11 -18.02 -14.31
CA GLU A 28 -12.28 -17.14 -14.12
C GLU A 28 -12.49 -16.80 -12.64
N LEU A 29 -12.37 -17.79 -11.75
CA LEU A 29 -12.50 -17.59 -10.30
C LEU A 29 -11.34 -16.77 -9.74
N TRP A 30 -10.14 -16.96 -10.26
CA TRP A 30 -9.00 -16.12 -9.90
C TRP A 30 -9.18 -14.68 -10.39
N HIS A 31 -9.69 -14.47 -11.60
CA HIS A 31 -10.01 -13.14 -12.11
C HIS A 31 -11.02 -12.45 -11.19
N GLU A 32 -12.07 -13.16 -10.77
CA GLU A 32 -13.06 -12.63 -9.84
C GLU A 32 -12.47 -12.33 -8.45
N VAL A 33 -11.63 -13.22 -7.90
CA VAL A 33 -10.92 -13.00 -6.62
C VAL A 33 -10.05 -11.75 -6.72
N LEU A 34 -9.22 -11.62 -7.74
CA LEU A 34 -8.27 -10.51 -7.90
C LEU A 34 -8.97 -9.20 -8.29
N SER A 35 -10.12 -9.27 -8.95
CA SER A 35 -10.96 -8.09 -9.21
C SER A 35 -11.58 -7.50 -7.93
N ASN A 36 -11.75 -8.32 -6.89
CA ASN A 36 -12.43 -7.92 -5.65
C ASN A 36 -11.52 -7.88 -4.41
N CYS A 37 -10.34 -8.51 -4.47
CA CYS A 37 -9.39 -8.63 -3.38
C CYS A 37 -8.00 -8.18 -3.82
N SER A 38 -7.29 -7.42 -2.98
CA SER A 38 -5.87 -7.11 -3.22
C SER A 38 -5.00 -8.35 -3.09
N ALA A 39 -3.82 -8.36 -3.74
CA ALA A 39 -2.83 -9.42 -3.59
C ALA A 39 -2.46 -9.67 -2.10
N GLU A 40 -2.38 -8.61 -1.30
CA GLU A 40 -2.17 -8.69 0.15
C GLU A 40 -3.29 -9.47 0.87
N ALA A 41 -4.55 -9.22 0.52
CA ALA A 41 -5.69 -9.92 1.12
C ALA A 41 -5.67 -11.42 0.76
N VAL A 42 -5.33 -11.75 -0.48
CA VAL A 42 -5.17 -13.13 -0.95
C VAL A 42 -4.04 -13.84 -0.19
N LEU A 43 -2.88 -13.20 -0.02
CA LEU A 43 -1.76 -13.77 0.71
C LEU A 43 -2.04 -13.91 2.22
N ASN A 44 -2.80 -13.00 2.81
CA ASN A 44 -3.24 -13.14 4.19
C ASN A 44 -4.22 -14.32 4.36
N ALA A 45 -5.12 -14.55 3.40
CA ALA A 45 -5.94 -15.76 3.37
C ALA A 45 -5.09 -17.03 3.19
N ALA A 46 -4.03 -16.99 2.39
CA ALA A 46 -3.07 -18.08 2.23
C ALA A 46 -2.33 -18.41 3.53
N LYS A 47 -1.96 -17.41 4.32
CA LYS A 47 -1.37 -17.63 5.66
C LYS A 47 -2.34 -18.36 6.60
N ALA A 48 -3.64 -18.06 6.50
CA ALA A 48 -4.67 -18.65 7.35
C ALA A 48 -5.10 -20.06 6.89
N CYS A 49 -4.95 -20.40 5.61
CA CYS A 49 -5.40 -21.67 5.04
C CYS A 49 -4.29 -22.40 4.28
N ARG A 50 -3.85 -23.55 4.80
CA ARG A 50 -2.78 -24.37 4.20
C ARG A 50 -3.12 -24.87 2.79
N ALA A 51 -4.36 -25.29 2.53
CA ALA A 51 -4.76 -25.75 1.21
C ALA A 51 -4.73 -24.58 0.19
N PHE A 52 -5.25 -23.42 0.59
CA PHE A 52 -5.22 -22.22 -0.24
C PHE A 52 -3.80 -21.71 -0.48
N ARG A 53 -2.90 -21.83 0.51
CA ARG A 53 -1.48 -21.53 0.35
C ARG A 53 -0.81 -22.36 -0.73
N ASP A 54 -1.10 -23.66 -0.78
CA ASP A 54 -0.53 -24.55 -1.79
C ASP A 54 -1.05 -24.15 -3.20
N ILE A 55 -2.33 -23.79 -3.31
CA ILE A 55 -2.95 -23.28 -4.56
C ILE A 55 -2.35 -21.94 -5.00
N VAL A 56 -2.10 -21.02 -4.05
CA VAL A 56 -1.44 -19.72 -4.28
C VAL A 56 0.03 -19.88 -4.64
N ALA A 57 0.73 -20.87 -4.08
CA ALA A 57 2.13 -21.13 -4.39
C ALA A 57 2.31 -21.70 -5.81
N ASP A 58 1.39 -22.56 -6.26
CA ASP A 58 1.41 -23.13 -7.61
C ASP A 58 0.96 -22.14 -8.71
N ARG A 59 0.23 -21.08 -8.36
CA ARG A 59 -0.27 -20.05 -9.29
C ARG A 59 0.32 -18.68 -8.96
N ASN A 60 1.12 -18.12 -9.86
CA ASN A 60 1.54 -16.71 -9.80
C ASN A 60 0.29 -15.81 -9.80
N LEU A 61 0.00 -15.10 -8.71
CA LEU A 61 -1.25 -14.37 -8.51
C LEU A 61 -1.42 -13.27 -9.55
N HIS A 62 -0.34 -12.63 -9.97
CA HIS A 62 -0.37 -11.61 -11.02
C HIS A 62 -0.56 -12.18 -12.43
N ALA A 63 -0.32 -13.47 -12.66
CA ALA A 63 -0.52 -14.09 -13.96
C ALA A 63 -2.00 -14.26 -14.31
N VAL A 64 -2.86 -14.46 -13.30
CA VAL A 64 -4.29 -14.70 -13.53
C VAL A 64 -5.12 -13.41 -13.58
N SER A 65 -4.66 -12.35 -12.90
CA SER A 65 -5.22 -10.99 -13.07
C SER A 65 -4.94 -10.41 -14.47
N ARG A 66 -3.94 -10.92 -15.19
CA ARG A 66 -3.42 -10.34 -16.43
C ARG A 66 -3.45 -11.33 -17.60
N GLU A 67 -4.39 -12.28 -17.64
CA GLU A 67 -4.62 -13.14 -18.82
C GLU A 67 -4.96 -12.36 -20.10
N ASN A 68 -5.19 -11.04 -20.01
CA ASN A 68 -5.02 -10.10 -21.11
C ASN A 68 -3.54 -9.68 -21.31
N VAL A 69 -2.62 -10.65 -21.42
CA VAL A 69 -1.21 -10.37 -21.74
C VAL A 69 -1.11 -9.72 -23.14
N ASP A 70 -2.11 -9.95 -24.00
CA ASP A 70 -2.18 -9.40 -25.35
C ASP A 70 -2.61 -7.91 -25.41
N LEU A 71 -3.04 -7.30 -24.29
CA LEU A 71 -3.48 -5.89 -24.27
C LEU A 71 -2.43 -4.91 -23.74
N PHE A 72 -1.31 -5.39 -23.20
CA PHE A 72 -0.21 -4.55 -22.72
C PHE A 72 1.02 -4.63 -23.63
N TYR A 73 0.79 -4.48 -24.94
CA TYR A 73 1.85 -4.22 -25.91
C TYR A 73 2.30 -2.74 -25.92
N ALA A 74 2.21 -2.06 -24.78
CA ALA A 74 3.14 -1.01 -24.41
C ALA A 74 3.36 -1.07 -22.91
N LEU A 75 4.59 -1.30 -22.42
CA LEU A 75 4.92 -0.86 -21.06
C LEU A 75 4.81 0.66 -21.15
N PRO A 76 3.77 1.27 -20.55
CA PRO A 76 3.65 2.69 -20.65
C PRO A 76 4.85 3.31 -19.91
N ALA A 77 5.20 4.55 -20.23
CA ALA A 77 6.29 5.26 -19.58
C ALA A 77 6.16 5.16 -18.04
N PRO A 78 7.26 5.22 -17.25
CA PRO A 78 7.22 5.01 -15.79
C PRO A 78 6.06 5.70 -15.06
N GLU A 79 5.61 6.82 -15.60
CA GLU A 79 4.47 7.63 -15.19
C GLU A 79 3.13 6.86 -15.13
N ALA A 80 2.90 5.91 -16.02
CA ALA A 80 1.63 5.17 -16.06
C ALA A 80 1.55 4.04 -15.03
N PHE A 81 2.69 3.51 -14.56
CA PHE A 81 2.74 2.61 -13.42
C PHE A 81 2.47 3.33 -12.09
N LEU A 82 2.62 4.66 -12.04
CA LEU A 82 2.38 5.44 -10.82
C LEU A 82 0.91 5.36 -10.38
N PHE A 83 -0.01 5.14 -11.32
CA PHE A 83 -1.44 5.11 -11.04
C PHE A 83 -1.98 3.70 -10.75
N GLU A 84 -1.14 2.65 -10.83
CA GLU A 84 -1.54 1.30 -10.44
C GLU A 84 -1.53 1.15 -8.91
N SER A 85 -2.57 0.52 -8.35
CA SER A 85 -2.68 0.25 -6.92
C SER A 85 -1.68 -0.78 -6.42
N ASP A 86 -1.23 -1.66 -7.32
CA ASP A 86 -0.28 -2.72 -7.02
C ASP A 86 1.10 -2.40 -7.62
N PRO A 87 2.19 -2.87 -7.01
CA PRO A 87 3.53 -2.72 -7.54
C PRO A 87 3.68 -3.42 -8.90
N PRO A 88 4.65 -2.98 -9.74
CA PRO A 88 4.83 -3.55 -11.06
C PRO A 88 5.15 -5.05 -10.97
N ALA A 89 4.40 -5.89 -11.68
CA ALA A 89 4.61 -7.33 -11.66
C ALA A 89 5.89 -7.71 -12.42
N PHE A 90 6.82 -8.39 -11.73
CA PHE A 90 8.11 -8.83 -12.30
C PHE A 90 7.95 -9.66 -13.59
N ARG A 91 6.87 -10.46 -13.67
CA ARG A 91 6.59 -11.33 -14.83
C ARG A 91 6.15 -10.56 -16.08
N VAL A 92 5.53 -9.38 -15.96
CA VAL A 92 5.17 -8.55 -17.14
C VAL A 92 6.42 -8.10 -17.89
N LEU A 93 7.55 -7.94 -17.18
CA LEU A 93 8.84 -7.64 -17.80
C LEU A 93 9.51 -8.88 -18.40
N CYS A 94 9.31 -10.07 -17.81
CA CYS A 94 9.81 -11.33 -18.36
C CYS A 94 9.05 -11.78 -19.62
N LEU A 95 7.76 -11.42 -19.72
CA LEU A 95 6.87 -11.82 -20.82
C LEU A 95 6.73 -10.76 -21.93
N GLY A 96 7.27 -9.55 -21.73
CA GLY A 96 7.32 -8.47 -22.73
C GLY A 96 8.17 -8.85 -23.95
N ARG A 97 7.67 -9.79 -24.76
CA ARG A 97 8.28 -10.20 -26.02
C ARG A 97 7.99 -9.13 -27.08
N LYS A 98 9.10 -8.59 -27.59
CA LYS A 98 9.35 -8.04 -28.93
C LYS A 98 9.30 -6.53 -29.17
N ASN A 99 8.52 -5.67 -28.50
CA ASN A 99 8.30 -4.33 -29.08
C ASN A 99 8.44 -3.09 -28.18
N LEU A 100 8.88 -3.16 -26.92
CA LEU A 100 8.66 -2.04 -25.99
C LEU A 100 9.83 -1.77 -25.04
N LEU A 101 10.43 -0.59 -25.19
CA LEU A 101 11.55 0.01 -24.44
C LEU A 101 12.96 -0.39 -24.96
N PRO A 102 14.00 0.43 -24.73
CA PRO A 102 15.37 0.17 -25.20
C PRO A 102 15.94 -1.02 -24.44
N TYR A 103 15.58 -2.20 -24.91
CA TYR A 103 15.94 -3.47 -24.34
C TYR A 103 17.32 -3.83 -24.89
N THR A 104 18.38 -3.56 -24.12
CA THR A 104 19.67 -4.10 -24.52
C THR A 104 19.59 -5.65 -24.44
N PRO A 105 20.26 -6.38 -25.34
CA PRO A 105 20.27 -7.84 -25.33
C PRO A 105 20.67 -8.43 -23.95
N GLU A 106 21.49 -7.72 -23.19
CA GLU A 106 21.95 -8.11 -21.86
C GLU A 106 20.84 -8.06 -20.81
N VAL A 107 19.99 -7.01 -20.84
CA VAL A 107 18.81 -6.90 -19.96
C VAL A 107 17.81 -8.01 -20.27
N ALA A 108 17.64 -8.34 -21.56
CA ALA A 108 16.81 -9.45 -21.99
C ALA A 108 17.31 -10.80 -21.45
N ALA A 109 18.62 -11.03 -21.58
CA ALA A 109 19.26 -12.25 -21.13
C ALA A 109 19.08 -12.44 -19.61
N GLY A 110 19.24 -11.39 -18.82
CA GLY A 110 19.04 -11.47 -17.36
C GLY A 110 17.59 -11.79 -16.95
N PHE A 111 16.57 -11.24 -17.62
CA PHE A 111 15.17 -11.61 -17.35
C PHE A 111 14.88 -13.06 -17.72
N ASN A 112 15.42 -13.53 -18.86
CA ASN A 112 15.30 -14.94 -19.25
C ASN A 112 15.95 -15.86 -18.21
N LEU A 113 17.09 -15.46 -17.62
CA LEU A 113 17.71 -16.21 -16.53
C LEU A 113 16.80 -16.30 -15.31
N PHE A 114 16.12 -15.23 -14.89
CA PHE A 114 15.14 -15.33 -13.79
C PHE A 114 14.00 -16.30 -14.08
N ALA A 115 13.57 -16.42 -15.34
CA ALA A 115 12.51 -17.35 -15.73
C ALA A 115 12.95 -18.83 -15.68
N THR A 116 14.25 -19.13 -15.69
CA THR A 116 14.75 -20.51 -15.55
C THR A 116 14.77 -20.98 -14.10
N TYR A 117 14.83 -20.06 -13.13
CA TYR A 117 14.66 -20.38 -11.72
C TYR A 117 13.17 -20.64 -11.43
N LYS A 118 12.79 -21.92 -11.41
CA LYS A 118 11.53 -22.34 -10.76
C LYS A 118 11.67 -22.14 -9.25
N ASP A 119 10.55 -22.11 -8.52
CA ASP A 119 10.49 -22.03 -7.04
C ASP A 119 11.24 -23.23 -6.41
N CYS A 120 12.56 -23.15 -6.39
CA CYS A 120 13.45 -24.24 -6.06
C CYS A 120 14.08 -23.91 -4.71
N GLY A 121 13.51 -24.46 -3.63
CA GLY A 121 14.18 -24.54 -2.33
C GLY A 121 15.50 -25.33 -2.32
N ALA A 122 15.98 -25.76 -3.51
CA ALA A 122 17.17 -26.59 -3.73
C ALA A 122 18.26 -25.88 -4.55
N ALA A 123 18.22 -24.55 -4.72
CA ALA A 123 19.33 -23.85 -5.36
C ALA A 123 20.63 -24.04 -4.54
N PRO A 124 21.73 -24.46 -5.19
CA PRO A 124 22.95 -24.93 -4.51
C PRO A 124 23.72 -23.78 -3.83
N ASN A 125 23.59 -22.54 -4.31
CA ASN A 125 24.19 -21.36 -3.71
C ASN A 125 23.15 -20.30 -3.31
N ILE A 126 23.53 -19.43 -2.38
CA ILE A 126 22.62 -18.44 -1.77
C ILE A 126 22.18 -17.34 -2.75
N PHE A 127 22.98 -17.04 -3.78
CA PHE A 127 22.63 -16.03 -4.79
C PHE A 127 21.57 -16.54 -5.76
N ASP A 128 21.61 -17.82 -6.12
CA ASP A 128 20.57 -18.50 -6.87
C ASP A 128 19.28 -18.62 -6.04
N ARG A 129 19.38 -18.82 -4.71
CA ARG A 129 18.22 -18.73 -3.80
C ARG A 129 17.65 -17.32 -3.70
N LYS A 130 18.48 -16.28 -3.74
CA LYS A 130 17.98 -14.89 -3.84
C LYS A 130 17.30 -14.67 -5.17
N ALA A 131 17.78 -15.25 -6.27
CA ALA A 131 17.16 -15.11 -7.59
C ALA A 131 15.76 -15.73 -7.65
N SER A 132 15.51 -16.86 -6.97
CA SER A 132 14.18 -17.48 -6.91
C SER A 132 13.13 -16.62 -6.17
N VAL A 133 13.53 -15.57 -5.46
CA VAL A 133 12.58 -14.62 -4.87
C VAL A 133 11.83 -13.84 -5.96
N TYR A 134 12.39 -13.72 -7.16
CA TYR A 134 11.76 -13.01 -8.27
C TYR A 134 10.96 -13.93 -9.20
N SER A 135 10.85 -15.23 -8.90
CA SER A 135 10.01 -16.14 -9.66
C SER A 135 8.59 -16.16 -9.11
N GLY A 136 7.61 -16.28 -10.02
CA GLY A 136 6.30 -16.82 -9.66
C GLY A 136 5.60 -16.14 -8.49
N ALA A 137 5.07 -16.98 -7.60
CA ALA A 137 4.41 -16.59 -6.36
C ALA A 137 5.39 -16.16 -5.26
N SER A 138 6.67 -16.53 -5.37
CA SER A 138 7.72 -16.08 -4.44
C SER A 138 7.91 -14.57 -4.51
N TYR A 139 7.75 -13.97 -5.69
CA TYR A 139 7.77 -12.51 -5.85
C TYR A 139 6.62 -11.85 -5.10
N ASP A 140 5.40 -12.35 -5.28
CA ASP A 140 4.19 -11.80 -4.65
C ASP A 140 4.30 -11.88 -3.12
N LEU A 141 4.79 -13.02 -2.62
CA LEU A 141 5.11 -13.19 -1.21
C LEU A 141 6.21 -12.24 -0.74
N PHE A 142 7.26 -12.05 -1.54
CA PHE A 142 8.34 -11.13 -1.23
C PHE A 142 7.93 -9.66 -1.29
N ILE A 143 6.90 -9.29 -2.03
CA ILE A 143 6.38 -7.92 -2.04
C ILE A 143 5.38 -7.72 -0.91
N HIS A 144 4.32 -8.53 -0.87
CA HIS A 144 3.14 -8.31 -0.05
C HIS A 144 3.10 -9.16 1.23
N GLY A 145 3.87 -10.26 1.30
CA GLY A 145 3.84 -11.21 2.40
C GLY A 145 4.41 -10.68 3.72
N GLY A 146 5.07 -9.52 3.71
CA GLY A 146 5.85 -9.01 4.85
C GLY A 146 7.15 -9.79 5.05
N GLY A 147 7.85 -9.50 6.14
CA GLY A 147 9.07 -10.19 6.53
C GLY A 147 9.80 -9.46 7.66
N LYS A 148 11.04 -9.85 7.93
CA LYS A 148 11.83 -9.25 9.01
C LYS A 148 12.57 -8.00 8.56
N CYS A 149 12.61 -7.00 9.44
CA CYS A 149 13.46 -5.83 9.28
C CYS A 149 14.93 -6.28 9.33
N TYR A 150 15.72 -5.90 8.32
CA TYR A 150 17.13 -6.27 8.24
C TYR A 150 17.96 -5.75 9.41
N VAL A 151 17.63 -4.56 9.93
CA VAL A 151 18.42 -3.90 11.00
C VAL A 151 18.05 -4.37 12.40
N CYS A 152 16.76 -4.55 12.69
CA CYS A 152 16.30 -4.84 14.05
C CYS A 152 15.63 -6.22 14.22
N GLY A 153 15.48 -6.99 13.13
CA GLY A 153 14.89 -8.33 13.13
C GLY A 153 13.38 -8.41 13.35
N LYS A 154 12.71 -7.29 13.66
CA LYS A 154 11.25 -7.26 13.91
C LYS A 154 10.47 -7.57 12.64
N GLU A 155 9.37 -8.32 12.77
CA GLU A 155 8.41 -8.52 11.69
C GLU A 155 7.81 -7.19 11.21
N THR A 156 7.70 -7.02 9.91
CA THR A 156 7.17 -5.83 9.25
C THR A 156 6.36 -6.21 8.01
N SER A 157 5.22 -5.55 7.83
CA SER A 157 4.42 -5.61 6.61
C SER A 157 4.81 -4.51 5.61
N ASN A 158 5.82 -3.68 5.90
CA ASN A 158 6.27 -2.66 4.97
C ASN A 158 6.83 -3.32 3.72
N TYR A 159 6.50 -2.76 2.54
CA TYR A 159 7.10 -3.16 1.27
C TYR A 159 8.63 -3.19 1.32
N PRO A 160 9.30 -4.01 0.48
CA PRO A 160 10.76 -4.00 0.40
C PRO A 160 11.28 -2.60 0.14
N HIS A 161 12.24 -2.16 0.94
CA HIS A 161 12.88 -0.87 0.75
C HIS A 161 13.72 -0.87 -0.52
N ASP A 162 14.38 -1.99 -0.79
CA ASP A 162 15.26 -2.15 -1.92
C ASP A 162 15.10 -3.55 -2.51
N LEU A 163 14.73 -3.62 -3.79
CA LEU A 163 14.59 -4.91 -4.48
C LEU A 163 15.97 -5.52 -4.67
N MET A 164 16.95 -4.79 -5.19
CA MET A 164 18.29 -5.32 -5.49
C MET A 164 18.88 -6.15 -4.35
N THR A 165 18.86 -5.60 -3.15
CA THR A 165 19.42 -6.19 -1.92
C THR A 165 18.40 -6.97 -1.09
N GLN A 166 17.13 -7.01 -1.52
CA GLN A 166 16.00 -7.66 -0.84
C GLN A 166 15.75 -7.16 0.59
N LEU A 167 16.08 -5.89 0.87
CA LEU A 167 16.00 -5.34 2.21
C LEU A 167 14.58 -4.90 2.55
N ARG A 168 14.12 -5.28 3.75
CA ARG A 168 12.94 -4.71 4.40
C ARG A 168 13.35 -3.92 5.63
N LEU A 169 12.73 -2.77 5.83
CA LEU A 169 12.98 -1.89 6.97
C LEU A 169 11.66 -1.52 7.64
N CYS A 170 11.59 -1.67 8.96
CA CYS A 170 10.36 -1.38 9.70
C CYS A 170 10.12 0.10 9.96
N SER A 171 11.15 0.95 9.87
CA SER A 171 11.05 2.38 10.20
C SER A 171 12.13 3.24 9.55
N THR A 172 11.88 4.55 9.51
CA THR A 172 12.86 5.56 9.11
C THR A 172 14.08 5.59 10.04
N THR A 173 13.92 5.22 11.31
CA THR A 173 15.03 5.03 12.26
C THR A 173 15.93 3.89 11.81
N CYS A 174 15.36 2.73 11.44
CA CYS A 174 16.14 1.60 10.93
C CYS A 174 16.83 1.95 9.61
N LEU A 175 16.20 2.75 8.73
CA LEU A 175 16.84 3.29 7.54
C LEU A 175 18.04 4.19 7.88
N GLY A 176 17.91 5.06 8.88
CA GLY A 176 19.02 5.85 9.41
C GLY A 176 20.17 4.97 9.91
N CYS A 177 19.86 3.96 10.73
CA CYS A 177 20.85 3.00 11.25
C CYS A 177 21.57 2.23 10.14
N LEU A 178 20.84 1.72 9.13
CA LEU A 178 21.40 1.03 7.97
C LEU A 178 22.50 1.87 7.31
N HIS A 179 22.25 3.17 7.15
CA HIS A 179 23.13 4.09 6.45
C HIS A 179 24.25 4.71 7.31
N GLN A 180 24.13 4.70 8.64
CA GLN A 180 25.11 5.27 9.55
C GLN A 180 26.09 4.21 10.08
N HIS A 181 25.63 2.98 10.26
CA HIS A 181 26.43 1.94 10.89
C HIS A 181 27.25 1.18 9.85
N LYS A 182 28.59 1.24 9.98
CA LYS A 182 29.55 0.59 9.07
C LYS A 182 29.41 -0.94 9.00
N GLY A 183 28.74 -1.55 9.98
CA GLY A 183 28.48 -3.00 10.01
C GLY A 183 27.44 -3.48 8.99
N TYR A 184 26.63 -2.60 8.39
CA TYR A 184 25.60 -3.02 7.43
C TYR A 184 25.99 -2.76 5.98
N LEU A 185 26.51 -1.56 5.69
CA LEU A 185 26.87 -1.12 4.35
C LEU A 185 28.33 -0.72 4.27
N CYS A 186 29.01 -1.17 3.23
CA CYS A 186 30.33 -0.67 2.85
C CYS A 186 30.28 -0.06 1.45
N PRO A 187 31.10 0.96 1.16
CA PRO A 187 31.28 1.43 -0.22
C PRO A 187 31.65 0.25 -1.11
N MET A 188 31.02 0.18 -2.29
CA MET A 188 31.37 -0.81 -3.29
C MET A 188 32.85 -0.61 -3.66
N PRO A 189 33.67 -1.68 -3.66
CA PRO A 189 35.04 -1.58 -4.15
C PRO A 189 34.99 -1.09 -5.60
N MET A 190 35.77 -0.06 -5.91
CA MET A 190 35.92 0.47 -7.26
C MET A 190 37.40 0.37 -7.64
N PRO A 191 37.74 0.27 -8.93
CA PRO A 191 39.12 0.42 -9.38
C PRO A 191 39.68 1.75 -8.85
N ASP A 192 40.94 1.77 -8.44
CA ASP A 192 41.60 3.02 -8.08
C ASP A 192 41.85 3.89 -9.33
N GLU A 193 42.34 5.12 -9.14
CA GLU A 193 42.62 6.06 -10.24
C GLU A 193 43.70 5.55 -11.22
N LYS A 194 44.48 4.52 -10.83
CA LYS A 194 45.49 3.87 -11.66
C LYS A 194 44.95 2.64 -12.39
N GLY A 195 43.67 2.31 -12.21
CA GLY A 195 43.05 1.11 -12.76
C GLY A 195 43.43 -0.17 -12.01
N THR A 196 44.16 -0.06 -10.90
CA THR A 196 44.49 -1.19 -10.03
C THR A 196 43.21 -1.66 -9.36
N MET A 197 42.92 -2.93 -9.57
CA MET A 197 41.70 -3.57 -9.11
C MET A 197 41.93 -4.12 -7.69
N PRO A 198 41.11 -3.77 -6.68
CA PRO A 198 41.18 -4.41 -5.36
C PRO A 198 41.00 -5.92 -5.50
N SER A 199 41.43 -6.72 -4.52
CA SER A 199 41.20 -8.18 -4.50
C SER A 199 39.72 -8.59 -4.70
N ASP A 200 38.78 -7.69 -4.40
CA ASP A 200 37.34 -7.88 -4.61
C ASP A 200 36.85 -7.55 -6.03
N ALA A 201 37.73 -7.19 -6.96
CA ALA A 201 37.41 -6.73 -8.31
C ALA A 201 36.52 -7.68 -9.10
N TYR A 202 36.71 -8.99 -8.93
CA TYR A 202 35.90 -10.03 -9.56
C TYR A 202 34.49 -10.15 -8.95
N LEU A 203 34.25 -9.57 -7.78
CA LEU A 203 32.99 -9.63 -7.04
C LEU A 203 32.07 -8.45 -7.40
N VAL A 204 32.66 -7.30 -7.70
CA VAL A 204 31.95 -6.03 -7.97
C VAL A 204 30.90 -6.13 -9.10
N PRO A 205 31.16 -6.76 -10.27
CA PRO A 205 30.26 -6.65 -11.42
C PRO A 205 28.86 -7.26 -11.22
N TRP A 206 28.70 -8.17 -10.27
CA TRP A 206 27.47 -8.93 -10.06
C TRP A 206 26.85 -8.75 -8.67
N LEU A 207 27.57 -8.14 -7.71
CA LEU A 207 27.02 -7.88 -6.38
C LEU A 207 25.85 -6.88 -6.41
N PRO A 208 24.74 -7.16 -5.70
CA PRO A 208 23.68 -6.19 -5.48
C PRO A 208 24.18 -4.98 -4.69
N TYR A 209 23.69 -3.80 -5.03
CA TYR A 209 24.10 -2.56 -4.38
C TYR A 209 22.95 -1.57 -4.24
N ILE A 210 23.12 -0.66 -3.27
CA ILE A 210 22.24 0.47 -3.00
C ILE A 210 22.93 1.74 -3.51
N ARG A 211 22.21 2.58 -4.26
CA ARG A 211 22.68 3.90 -4.67
C ARG A 211 22.39 4.95 -3.61
N ARG A 212 23.41 5.72 -3.22
CA ARG A 212 23.26 6.89 -2.35
C ARG A 212 24.25 7.99 -2.73
N ARG A 213 23.74 9.21 -2.97
CA ARG A 213 24.55 10.40 -3.29
C ARG A 213 25.63 10.10 -4.35
N ARG A 214 25.24 9.46 -5.46
CA ARG A 214 26.09 9.02 -6.58
C ARG A 214 27.12 7.92 -6.26
N LYS A 215 27.18 7.42 -5.02
CA LYS A 215 28.03 6.27 -4.63
C LYS A 215 27.21 4.98 -4.57
N ARG A 216 27.88 3.85 -4.81
CA ARG A 216 27.32 2.50 -4.69
C ARG A 216 27.78 1.90 -3.36
N TYR A 217 26.85 1.25 -2.66
CA TYR A 217 27.13 0.56 -1.40
C TYR A 217 26.65 -0.88 -1.50
N VAL A 218 27.43 -1.82 -1.01
CA VAL A 218 27.05 -3.23 -0.92
C VAL A 218 26.79 -3.59 0.54
N LEU A 219 25.97 -4.61 0.75
CA LEU A 219 25.80 -5.17 2.09
C LEU A 219 27.09 -5.88 2.51
N VAL A 220 27.56 -5.59 3.73
CA VAL A 220 28.76 -6.23 4.28
C VAL A 220 28.60 -7.75 4.31
N GLU A 221 27.40 -8.24 4.63
CA GLU A 221 27.08 -9.67 4.65
C GLU A 221 27.21 -10.30 3.25
N ASP A 222 26.73 -9.62 2.21
CA ASP A 222 26.81 -10.12 0.84
C ASP A 222 28.24 -10.08 0.29
N LEU A 223 29.00 -9.03 0.62
CA LEU A 223 30.42 -8.95 0.26
C LEU A 223 31.24 -10.04 0.94
N ASN A 224 31.03 -10.27 2.24
CA ASN A 224 31.74 -11.32 2.97
C ASN A 224 31.43 -12.72 2.43
N ARG A 225 30.18 -12.96 2.01
CA ARG A 225 29.79 -14.20 1.36
C ARG A 225 30.44 -14.37 -0.02
N ALA A 226 30.49 -13.32 -0.83
CA ALA A 226 31.16 -13.37 -2.12
C ALA A 226 32.67 -13.63 -1.99
N ARG A 227 33.32 -13.04 -0.98
CA ARG A 227 34.73 -13.34 -0.64
C ARG A 227 34.91 -14.77 -0.17
N GLN A 228 33.97 -15.33 0.58
CA GLN A 228 34.01 -16.73 0.98
C GLN A 228 33.87 -17.67 -0.23
N GLU A 229 32.92 -17.40 -1.12
CA GLU A 229 32.72 -18.17 -2.35
C GLU A 229 33.98 -18.17 -3.24
N LEU A 230 34.65 -17.02 -3.38
CA LEU A 230 35.91 -16.91 -4.11
C LEU A 230 37.05 -17.71 -3.43
N ARG A 231 37.09 -17.76 -2.09
CA ARG A 231 38.08 -18.57 -1.36
C ARG A 231 37.84 -20.07 -1.52
N GLU A 232 36.59 -20.50 -1.63
CA GLU A 232 36.22 -21.91 -1.71
C GLU A 232 36.33 -22.48 -3.13
N ALA A 233 36.02 -21.66 -4.16
CA ALA A 233 35.93 -22.11 -5.56
C ALA A 233 36.85 -21.34 -6.53
N GLY A 234 37.70 -20.46 -6.01
CA GLY A 234 38.72 -19.74 -6.78
C GLY A 234 39.97 -20.57 -7.01
N VAL A 235 40.77 -20.11 -7.98
CA VAL A 235 42.07 -20.67 -8.34
C VAL A 235 43.11 -19.59 -8.11
N ALA A 236 44.18 -19.91 -7.38
CA ALA A 236 45.30 -19.00 -7.19
C ALA A 236 46.05 -18.82 -8.53
N ASN A 237 46.37 -17.58 -8.88
CA ASN A 237 47.28 -17.27 -9.97
C ASN A 237 48.75 -17.49 -9.53
N GLU A 238 49.70 -17.26 -10.44
CA GLU A 238 51.14 -17.41 -10.19
C GLU A 238 51.66 -16.50 -9.06
N GLU A 239 50.97 -15.39 -8.79
CA GLU A 239 51.28 -14.40 -7.75
C GLU A 239 50.62 -14.74 -6.39
N GLY A 240 49.81 -15.82 -6.33
CA GLY A 240 49.07 -16.25 -5.15
C GLY A 240 47.72 -15.56 -4.95
N ASP A 241 47.33 -14.66 -5.85
CA ASP A 241 46.03 -13.99 -5.83
C ASP A 241 44.91 -14.92 -6.33
N LEU A 242 43.78 -14.91 -5.60
CA LEU A 242 42.62 -15.73 -5.96
C LEU A 242 41.85 -15.12 -7.12
N SER A 243 41.75 -15.90 -8.19
CA SER A 243 40.90 -15.63 -9.36
C SER A 243 39.71 -16.60 -9.39
N PRO A 244 38.57 -16.25 -10.00
CA PRO A 244 37.47 -17.19 -10.13
C PRO A 244 37.85 -18.35 -11.06
N SER A 245 37.50 -19.59 -10.70
CA SER A 245 37.52 -20.72 -11.63
C SER A 245 36.60 -20.46 -12.84
N LEU A 246 36.77 -21.22 -13.93
CA LEU A 246 35.94 -21.09 -15.13
C LEU A 246 34.44 -21.19 -14.82
N ASP A 247 34.05 -22.17 -13.99
CA ASP A 247 32.66 -22.36 -13.58
C ASP A 247 32.14 -21.19 -12.74
N LEU A 248 32.97 -20.66 -11.83
CA LEU A 248 32.63 -19.51 -11.00
C LEU A 248 32.53 -18.23 -11.82
N ALA A 249 33.42 -18.03 -12.79
CA ALA A 249 33.40 -16.89 -13.70
C ALA A 249 32.11 -16.88 -14.56
N GLU A 250 31.70 -18.04 -15.09
CA GLU A 250 30.45 -18.15 -15.83
C GLU A 250 29.22 -17.92 -14.93
N ALA A 251 29.27 -18.38 -13.67
CA ALA A 251 28.23 -18.05 -12.69
C ALA A 251 28.16 -16.53 -12.41
N TYR A 252 29.30 -15.86 -12.23
CA TYR A 252 29.37 -14.42 -12.02
C TYR A 252 28.84 -13.63 -13.21
N LYS A 253 29.12 -14.09 -14.44
CA LYS A 253 28.56 -13.52 -15.66
C LYS A 253 27.03 -13.60 -15.68
N ARG A 254 26.46 -14.77 -15.38
CA ARG A 254 24.99 -14.94 -15.26
C ARG A 254 24.39 -14.01 -14.21
N ARG A 255 25.02 -13.91 -13.04
CA ARG A 255 24.58 -13.01 -11.95
C ARG A 255 24.67 -11.54 -12.35
N SER A 256 25.68 -11.14 -13.13
CA SER A 256 25.82 -9.77 -13.62
C SER A 256 24.68 -9.39 -14.59
N LEU A 257 24.30 -10.30 -15.48
CA LEU A 257 23.14 -10.12 -16.37
C LEU A 257 21.84 -9.95 -15.55
N MET A 258 21.59 -10.86 -14.61
CA MET A 258 20.44 -10.77 -13.70
C MET A 258 20.42 -9.47 -12.90
N ARG A 259 21.58 -9.02 -12.38
CA ARG A 259 21.71 -7.74 -11.69
C ARG A 259 21.32 -6.57 -12.60
N GLY A 260 21.74 -6.58 -13.86
CA GLY A 260 21.38 -5.55 -14.84
C GLY A 260 19.86 -5.45 -15.06
N SER A 261 19.20 -6.59 -15.25
CA SER A 261 17.73 -6.65 -15.39
C SER A 261 17.00 -6.22 -14.12
N LEU A 262 17.50 -6.64 -12.96
CA LEU A 262 16.91 -6.25 -11.68
C LEU A 262 17.10 -4.76 -11.40
N GLU A 263 18.20 -4.16 -11.84
CA GLU A 263 18.44 -2.72 -11.73
C GLU A 263 17.43 -1.93 -12.57
N PHE A 264 17.17 -2.40 -13.78
CA PHE A 264 16.11 -1.85 -14.64
C PHE A 264 14.74 -1.96 -13.96
N PHE A 265 14.38 -3.13 -13.44
CA PHE A 265 13.11 -3.31 -12.74
C PHE A 265 12.98 -2.46 -11.48
N HIS A 266 14.06 -2.40 -10.70
CA HIS A 266 14.11 -1.67 -9.45
C HIS A 266 13.82 -0.18 -9.64
N HIS A 267 14.20 0.40 -10.77
CA HIS A 267 13.85 1.78 -11.12
C HIS A 267 12.32 2.00 -11.14
N TYR A 268 11.56 1.14 -11.83
CA TYR A 268 10.10 1.23 -11.89
C TYR A 268 9.47 1.00 -10.52
N TYR A 269 9.96 0.02 -9.78
CA TYR A 269 9.50 -0.23 -8.42
C TYR A 269 9.74 0.98 -7.51
N GLN A 270 10.91 1.62 -7.57
CA GLN A 270 11.19 2.82 -6.78
C GLN A 270 10.29 3.99 -7.15
N ALA A 271 10.03 4.19 -8.44
CA ALA A 271 9.10 5.22 -8.91
C ALA A 271 7.69 5.00 -8.33
N TRP A 272 7.17 3.77 -8.46
CA TRP A 272 5.89 3.37 -7.87
C TRP A 272 5.91 3.53 -6.35
N HIS A 273 6.92 3.00 -5.66
CA HIS A 273 7.01 3.03 -4.21
C HIS A 273 7.02 4.48 -3.68
N ASN A 274 7.81 5.36 -4.30
CA ASN A 274 7.86 6.77 -3.92
C ASN A 274 6.52 7.47 -4.14
N HIS A 275 5.84 7.19 -5.25
CA HIS A 275 4.52 7.73 -5.51
C HIS A 275 3.46 7.19 -4.52
N HIS A 276 3.40 5.88 -4.36
CA HIS A 276 2.37 5.22 -3.57
C HIS A 276 2.57 5.44 -2.05
N CYS A 277 3.77 5.23 -1.53
CA CYS A 277 4.08 5.45 -0.11
C CYS A 277 4.21 6.93 0.24
N GLY A 278 4.69 7.77 -0.69
CA GLY A 278 4.87 9.21 -0.47
C GLY A 278 3.61 10.04 -0.64
N TYR A 279 2.71 9.67 -1.55
CA TYR A 279 1.53 10.48 -1.91
C TYR A 279 0.21 9.73 -1.70
N VAL A 280 0.03 8.56 -2.32
CA VAL A 280 -1.26 7.84 -2.33
C VAL A 280 -1.68 7.38 -0.93
N SER A 281 -0.77 6.75 -0.17
CA SER A 281 -1.05 6.23 1.17
C SER A 281 -1.34 7.35 2.19
N PRO A 282 -0.52 8.41 2.30
CA PRO A 282 -0.84 9.57 3.14
C PRO A 282 -2.17 10.24 2.78
N MET A 283 -2.46 10.36 1.49
CA MET A 283 -3.73 10.91 1.02
C MET A 283 -4.92 10.01 1.39
N THR A 284 -4.83 8.71 1.16
CA THR A 284 -5.84 7.71 1.56
C THR A 284 -6.12 7.80 3.07
N MET A 285 -5.06 7.92 3.88
CA MET A 285 -5.17 8.15 5.33
C MET A 285 -5.85 9.48 5.66
N ARG A 286 -5.56 10.55 4.90
CA ARG A 286 -6.20 11.85 5.07
C ARG A 286 -7.67 11.83 4.67
N ASN A 287 -8.04 11.12 3.61
CA ASN A 287 -9.43 10.88 3.19
C ASN A 287 -10.20 10.07 4.24
N ARG A 288 -9.59 9.02 4.81
CA ARG A 288 -10.16 8.28 5.94
C ARG A 288 -10.42 9.20 7.14
N ARG A 289 -9.45 10.05 7.50
CA ARG A 289 -9.61 11.04 8.59
C ARG A 289 -10.70 12.07 8.28
N LYS A 290 -10.76 12.61 7.06
CA LYS A 290 -11.82 13.55 6.61
C LYS A 290 -13.20 12.91 6.71
N THR A 291 -13.33 11.67 6.23
CA THR A 291 -14.55 10.87 6.32
C THR A 291 -14.97 10.70 7.77
N SER A 292 -14.09 10.19 8.65
CA SER A 292 -14.40 10.05 10.09
C SER A 292 -14.73 11.37 10.78
N ARG A 293 -14.11 12.49 10.36
CA ARG A 293 -14.41 13.82 10.90
C ARG A 293 -15.80 14.30 10.46
N TYR A 294 -16.17 14.06 9.20
CA TYR A 294 -17.50 14.34 8.69
C TYR A 294 -18.56 13.55 9.47
N GLY A 295 -18.39 12.23 9.59
CA GLY A 295 -19.32 11.38 10.36
C GLY A 295 -19.51 11.86 11.80
N ARG A 296 -18.41 12.24 12.49
CA ARG A 296 -18.49 12.82 13.84
C ARG A 296 -19.28 14.14 13.89
N ARG A 297 -18.99 15.07 12.97
CA ARG A 297 -19.67 16.38 12.90
C ARG A 297 -21.16 16.25 12.63
N HIS A 298 -21.57 15.22 11.90
CA HIS A 298 -22.97 14.93 11.59
C HIS A 298 -23.54 13.83 12.50
N GLY A 299 -22.92 13.54 13.64
CA GLY A 299 -23.47 12.62 14.64
C GLY A 299 -23.72 11.18 14.16
N LEU A 300 -23.14 10.76 13.04
CA LEU A 300 -23.31 9.44 12.45
C LEU A 300 -22.55 8.38 13.25
N ASN A 301 -23.13 7.18 13.36
CA ASN A 301 -22.40 6.04 13.88
C ASN A 301 -21.20 5.75 12.96
N LEU A 302 -19.98 5.92 13.48
CA LEU A 302 -18.76 5.82 12.67
C LEU A 302 -18.54 4.44 12.06
N ILE A 303 -18.99 3.37 12.74
CA ILE A 303 -18.84 2.00 12.25
C ILE A 303 -19.79 1.81 11.06
N SER A 304 -21.06 2.13 11.22
CA SER A 304 -22.07 2.02 10.15
C SER A 304 -21.74 2.93 8.97
N PHE A 305 -21.31 4.16 9.24
CA PHE A 305 -20.93 5.13 8.22
C PHE A 305 -19.69 4.69 7.42
N ALA A 306 -18.63 4.25 8.10
CA ALA A 306 -17.40 3.81 7.43
C ALA A 306 -17.58 2.48 6.67
N LYS A 307 -18.48 1.61 7.12
CA LYS A 307 -18.79 0.34 6.45
C LYS A 307 -19.85 0.46 5.37
N ASN A 308 -20.59 1.58 5.30
CA ASN A 308 -21.66 1.75 4.33
C ASN A 308 -21.12 1.64 2.88
N PRO A 309 -21.71 0.81 2.01
CA PRO A 309 -21.17 0.54 0.67
C PRO A 309 -21.22 1.77 -0.26
N VAL A 310 -22.17 2.68 -0.08
CA VAL A 310 -22.25 3.92 -0.86
C VAL A 310 -21.11 4.86 -0.47
N VAL A 311 -20.93 5.09 0.83
CA VAL A 311 -19.84 5.93 1.36
C VAL A 311 -18.47 5.36 0.98
N ARG A 312 -18.28 4.04 1.12
CA ARG A 312 -17.03 3.37 0.72
C ARG A 312 -16.73 3.54 -0.77
N ARG A 313 -17.73 3.35 -1.64
CA ARG A 313 -17.56 3.55 -3.10
C ARG A 313 -17.17 4.98 -3.44
N THR A 314 -17.82 5.96 -2.81
CA THR A 314 -17.47 7.37 -3.00
C THR A 314 -16.03 7.64 -2.57
N VAL A 315 -15.63 7.24 -1.36
CA VAL A 315 -14.25 7.45 -0.87
C VAL A 315 -13.23 6.71 -1.73
N ALA A 316 -13.55 5.50 -2.18
CA ALA A 316 -12.69 4.72 -3.07
C ALA A 316 -12.48 5.40 -4.42
N ALA A 317 -13.51 6.04 -5.00
CA ALA A 317 -13.37 6.80 -6.24
C ALA A 317 -12.36 7.95 -6.09
N TYR A 318 -12.45 8.72 -5.01
CA TYR A 318 -11.47 9.79 -4.70
C TYR A 318 -10.06 9.23 -4.47
N ASN A 319 -9.93 8.11 -3.75
CA ASN A 319 -8.62 7.49 -3.52
C ASN A 319 -7.98 7.02 -4.84
N ARG A 320 -8.76 6.45 -5.77
CA ARG A 320 -8.28 6.00 -7.08
C ARG A 320 -7.76 7.16 -7.93
N ASN A 321 -8.44 8.31 -7.89
CA ASN A 321 -8.03 9.50 -8.64
C ASN A 321 -6.93 10.32 -7.95
N VAL A 322 -6.42 9.87 -6.81
CA VAL A 322 -5.45 10.62 -6.00
C VAL A 322 -5.99 12.01 -5.61
N GLU A 323 -7.27 12.08 -5.25
CA GLU A 323 -7.96 13.30 -4.87
C GLU A 323 -8.45 13.29 -3.41
N TYR A 324 -8.68 14.50 -2.87
CA TYR A 324 -9.29 14.64 -1.55
C TYR A 324 -10.81 14.53 -1.61
N VAL A 325 -11.39 13.69 -0.75
CA VAL A 325 -12.84 13.64 -0.58
C VAL A 325 -13.39 15.00 -0.11
N THR A 326 -14.43 15.47 -0.78
CA THR A 326 -15.07 16.76 -0.48
C THR A 326 -16.26 16.59 0.48
N PRO A 327 -16.61 17.64 1.25
CA PRO A 327 -17.81 17.60 2.09
C PRO A 327 -19.10 17.39 1.29
N ALA A 328 -19.18 17.93 0.07
CA ALA A 328 -20.34 17.77 -0.81
C ALA A 328 -20.52 16.32 -1.26
N ALA A 329 -19.43 15.63 -1.64
CA ALA A 329 -19.48 14.22 -2.02
C ALA A 329 -19.91 13.32 -0.84
N LEU A 330 -19.46 13.62 0.38
CA LEU A 330 -19.88 12.88 1.57
C LEU A 330 -21.34 13.13 1.92
N ARG A 331 -21.84 14.37 1.77
CA ARG A 331 -23.25 14.72 1.95
C ARG A 331 -24.14 13.92 0.99
N ASP A 332 -23.81 13.96 -0.30
CA ASP A 332 -24.53 13.20 -1.32
C ASP A 332 -24.49 11.69 -1.05
N ALA A 333 -23.32 11.15 -0.65
CA ALA A 333 -23.20 9.75 -0.29
C ALA A 333 -24.07 9.37 0.91
N VAL A 334 -24.16 10.22 1.94
CA VAL A 334 -25.05 10.01 3.09
C VAL A 334 -26.52 10.00 2.65
N ARG A 335 -26.94 10.99 1.85
CA ARG A 335 -28.31 11.08 1.33
C ARG A 335 -28.71 9.81 0.56
N ARG A 336 -27.82 9.31 -0.31
CA ARG A 336 -28.04 8.07 -1.09
C ARG A 336 -27.94 6.79 -0.26
N SER A 337 -27.27 6.84 0.89
CA SER A 337 -27.00 5.65 1.71
C SER A 337 -28.16 5.19 2.59
N GLY A 338 -29.18 6.04 2.80
CA GLY A 338 -30.29 5.75 3.70
C GLY A 338 -29.89 5.59 5.16
N LEU A 339 -28.71 6.10 5.57
CA LEU A 339 -28.25 6.03 6.96
C LEU A 339 -29.22 6.80 7.85
N LYS A 340 -29.89 6.07 8.76
CA LYS A 340 -30.84 6.64 9.71
C LYS A 340 -30.12 7.50 10.75
N VAL A 341 -30.76 8.62 11.09
CA VAL A 341 -30.32 9.47 12.20
C VAL A 341 -30.50 8.70 13.52
N PRO A 342 -29.52 8.69 14.44
CA PRO A 342 -29.66 8.03 15.74
C PRO A 342 -30.83 8.61 16.55
N LEU A 343 -31.43 7.80 17.43
CA LEU A 343 -32.45 8.25 18.39
C LEU A 343 -31.97 9.48 19.19
N GLY A 344 -32.84 10.48 19.34
CA GLY A 344 -32.55 11.75 20.02
C GLY A 344 -31.76 12.76 19.17
N LYS A 345 -31.48 12.45 17.91
CA LYS A 345 -30.92 13.38 16.94
C LYS A 345 -31.87 13.55 15.77
N VAL A 346 -31.89 14.76 15.23
CA VAL A 346 -32.75 15.16 14.12
C VAL A 346 -31.90 15.84 13.06
N GLN A 347 -32.24 15.62 11.79
CA GLN A 347 -31.62 16.31 10.67
C GLN A 347 -32.33 17.65 10.48
N CYS A 348 -31.59 18.75 10.44
CA CYS A 348 -32.15 20.04 10.08
C CYS A 348 -32.61 20.01 8.62
N ASP A 349 -33.86 20.39 8.37
CA ASP A 349 -34.44 20.36 7.02
C ASP A 349 -33.84 21.43 6.08
N VAL A 350 -33.18 22.45 6.62
CA VAL A 350 -32.62 23.57 5.84
C VAL A 350 -31.17 23.30 5.42
N CYS A 351 -30.29 22.89 6.34
CA CYS A 351 -28.87 22.65 6.03
C CYS A 351 -28.42 21.18 6.07
N GLU A 352 -29.34 20.26 6.40
CA GLU A 352 -29.10 18.81 6.55
C GLU A 352 -28.08 18.47 7.66
N ARG A 353 -27.79 19.40 8.57
CA ARG A 353 -26.92 19.12 9.73
C ARG A 353 -27.72 18.31 10.74
N ILE A 354 -27.12 17.21 11.21
CA ILE A 354 -27.69 16.40 12.28
C ILE A 354 -27.34 17.05 13.62
N VAL A 355 -28.38 17.40 14.38
CA VAL A 355 -28.30 18.06 15.70
C VAL A 355 -29.03 17.23 16.74
N MET A 356 -28.78 17.49 18.02
CA MET A 356 -29.61 16.90 19.08
C MET A 356 -31.02 17.48 18.95
N GLU A 357 -32.04 16.67 19.20
CA GLU A 357 -33.44 17.11 19.15
C GLU A 357 -33.70 18.30 20.07
N SER A 358 -33.16 18.25 21.30
CA SER A 358 -33.21 19.36 22.26
C SER A 358 -32.47 20.63 21.80
N GLY A 359 -31.55 20.52 20.83
CA GLY A 359 -30.76 21.63 20.30
C GLY A 359 -31.19 22.09 18.90
N LEU A 360 -32.24 21.49 18.31
CA LEU A 360 -32.70 21.84 16.96
C LEU A 360 -33.18 23.29 16.91
N GLU A 361 -33.96 23.71 17.89
CA GLU A 361 -34.48 25.07 17.94
C GLU A 361 -33.35 26.10 18.01
N GLN A 362 -32.39 25.92 18.92
CA GLN A 362 -31.22 26.78 19.02
C GLN A 362 -30.41 26.79 17.72
N HIS A 363 -30.24 25.64 17.07
CA HIS A 363 -29.57 25.55 15.77
C HIS A 363 -30.29 26.37 14.70
N MET A 364 -31.61 26.22 14.57
CA MET A 364 -32.42 26.96 13.62
C MET A 364 -32.35 28.47 13.89
N LEU A 365 -32.43 28.89 15.16
CA LEU A 365 -32.34 30.29 15.57
C LEU A 365 -30.99 30.94 15.29
N CYS A 366 -29.89 30.20 15.43
CA CYS A 366 -28.55 30.75 15.21
C CYS A 366 -28.08 30.69 13.75
N ILE A 367 -28.50 29.67 12.99
CA ILE A 367 -27.98 29.36 11.65
C ILE A 367 -28.99 29.66 10.54
N HIS A 368 -30.29 29.53 10.81
CA HIS A 368 -31.39 29.72 9.85
C HIS A 368 -32.52 30.60 10.42
N PRO A 369 -32.23 31.76 11.03
CA PRO A 369 -33.21 32.55 11.77
C PRO A 369 -34.43 32.95 10.93
N GLU A 370 -34.25 33.12 9.61
CA GLU A 370 -35.28 33.44 8.63
C GLU A 370 -36.33 32.34 8.42
N THR A 371 -36.01 31.09 8.77
CA THR A 371 -36.92 29.95 8.61
C THR A 371 -37.74 29.64 9.87
N VAL A 372 -37.42 30.30 11.00
CA VAL A 372 -38.10 30.08 12.28
C VAL A 372 -39.27 31.05 12.41
N PRO A 373 -40.49 30.57 12.72
CA PRO A 373 -41.66 31.44 12.89
C PRO A 373 -41.44 32.46 14.02
N LEU A 374 -42.02 33.65 13.85
CA LEU A 374 -41.95 34.73 14.82
C LEU A 374 -42.86 34.53 16.02
N THR A 375 -43.83 33.63 15.92
CA THR A 375 -44.81 33.32 16.95
C THR A 375 -44.89 31.82 17.14
N ARG A 376 -45.12 31.40 18.38
CA ARG A 376 -45.45 30.01 18.73
C ARG A 376 -46.27 29.97 20.02
N VAL A 377 -46.85 28.82 20.31
CA VAL A 377 -47.43 28.54 21.63
C VAL A 377 -46.34 27.93 22.50
N ASP A 378 -46.13 28.48 23.69
CA ASP A 378 -45.20 27.92 24.67
C ASP A 378 -45.76 26.60 25.23
N PRO A 379 -45.03 25.48 25.10
CA PRO A 379 -45.53 24.18 25.53
C PRO A 379 -45.76 24.06 27.05
N ALA A 380 -45.11 24.89 27.88
CA ALA A 380 -45.27 24.86 29.33
C ALA A 380 -46.49 25.65 29.81
N SER A 381 -46.69 26.86 29.28
CA SER A 381 -47.78 27.75 29.70
C SER A 381 -49.02 27.68 28.82
N GLY A 382 -48.93 27.14 27.61
CA GLY A 382 -50.00 27.16 26.61
C GLY A 382 -50.30 28.55 26.04
N LEU A 383 -49.49 29.56 26.37
CA LEU A 383 -49.67 30.94 25.95
C LEU A 383 -48.87 31.24 24.68
N GLU A 384 -49.38 32.17 23.87
CA GLU A 384 -48.64 32.65 22.70
C GLU A 384 -47.42 33.47 23.13
N VAL A 385 -46.26 33.11 22.59
CA VAL A 385 -45.00 33.80 22.79
C VAL A 385 -44.41 34.20 21.45
N HIS A 386 -43.76 35.35 21.45
CA HIS A 386 -43.32 36.05 20.26
C HIS A 386 -41.80 36.28 20.29
N ARG A 387 -41.22 36.38 19.10
CA ARG A 387 -39.84 36.81 18.88
C ARG A 387 -39.78 38.23 18.38
N CYS A 388 -38.68 38.91 18.69
CA CYS A 388 -38.41 40.21 18.11
C CYS A 388 -37.80 40.06 16.71
N GLU A 389 -38.51 40.55 15.68
CA GLU A 389 -38.04 40.62 14.29
C GLU A 389 -36.70 41.35 14.16
N SER A 390 -36.50 42.41 14.94
CA SER A 390 -35.26 43.19 14.95
C SER A 390 -34.08 42.50 15.66
N CYS A 391 -34.32 41.35 16.30
CA CYS A 391 -33.28 40.52 16.94
C CYS A 391 -33.35 39.06 16.45
N PRO A 392 -33.05 38.80 15.16
CA PRO A 392 -33.28 37.49 14.54
C PRO A 392 -32.44 36.35 15.14
N LYS A 393 -31.36 36.64 15.86
CA LYS A 393 -30.51 35.64 16.55
C LYS A 393 -30.82 35.48 18.04
N SER A 394 -31.79 36.21 18.57
CA SER A 394 -32.20 36.08 19.97
C SER A 394 -32.85 34.72 20.20
N LEU A 395 -32.43 34.05 21.28
CA LEU A 395 -33.04 32.81 21.78
C LEU A 395 -34.25 33.07 22.70
N ALA A 396 -34.53 34.33 23.03
CA ALA A 396 -35.61 34.68 23.94
C ALA A 396 -36.97 34.64 23.24
N TRP A 397 -37.91 33.93 23.86
CA TRP A 397 -39.33 34.01 23.57
C TRP A 397 -39.99 34.89 24.62
N LEU A 398 -40.78 35.85 24.17
CA LEU A 398 -41.34 36.90 25.00
C LEU A 398 -42.86 36.85 24.94
N SER A 399 -43.54 36.98 26.08
CA SER A 399 -44.98 37.27 26.08
C SER A 399 -45.27 38.58 25.34
N PRO A 400 -46.53 38.84 24.91
CA PRO A 400 -46.88 40.08 24.21
C PRO A 400 -46.43 41.34 24.95
N GLN A 401 -46.62 41.38 26.27
CA GLN A 401 -46.20 42.48 27.14
C GLN A 401 -44.67 42.64 27.13
N GLN A 402 -43.93 41.54 27.31
CA GLN A 402 -42.48 41.54 27.33
C GLN A 402 -41.87 41.91 25.97
N LEU A 403 -42.52 41.54 24.86
CA LEU A 403 -42.07 41.94 23.52
C LEU A 403 -42.26 43.44 23.30
N ALA A 404 -43.38 44.00 23.75
CA ALA A 404 -43.63 45.45 23.70
C ALA A 404 -42.58 46.22 24.52
N ASP A 405 -42.29 45.75 25.73
CA ASP A 405 -41.26 46.34 26.59
C ASP A 405 -39.86 46.20 26.00
N HIS A 406 -39.52 45.02 25.47
CA HIS A 406 -38.25 44.78 24.79
C HIS A 406 -38.06 45.72 23.59
N ARG A 407 -39.08 45.86 22.73
CA ARG A 407 -39.04 46.78 21.59
C ARG A 407 -38.86 48.22 22.06
N ARG A 408 -39.58 48.64 23.08
CA ARG A 408 -39.45 49.99 23.65
C ARG A 408 -38.06 50.28 24.21
N VAL A 409 -37.43 49.32 24.88
CA VAL A 409 -36.15 49.52 25.55
C VAL A 409 -34.96 49.33 24.60
N ARG A 410 -35.05 48.38 23.67
CA ARG A 410 -33.92 47.95 22.83
C ARG A 410 -34.00 48.43 21.38
N HIS A 411 -35.19 48.81 20.91
CA HIS A 411 -35.43 49.18 19.51
C HIS A 411 -36.17 50.50 19.33
N ALA A 412 -36.54 51.21 20.41
CA ALA A 412 -37.03 52.57 20.28
C ALA A 412 -35.89 53.45 19.80
N SER A 413 -35.91 53.77 18.51
CA SER A 413 -35.18 54.90 17.96
C SER A 413 -35.60 56.17 18.71
N VAL A 414 -34.63 56.87 19.27
CA VAL A 414 -34.81 58.24 19.78
C VAL A 414 -35.31 59.09 18.61
N SER A 415 -36.60 59.39 18.58
CA SER A 415 -37.15 60.48 17.77
C SER A 415 -36.65 61.78 18.40
N VAL A 416 -35.53 62.30 17.89
CA VAL A 416 -35.11 63.68 18.18
C VAL A 416 -36.18 64.60 17.59
N VAL A 417 -36.84 65.30 18.50
CA VAL A 417 -37.79 66.38 18.25
C VAL A 417 -37.10 67.44 17.39
N GLY A 418 -37.63 67.69 16.20
CA GLY A 418 -37.33 68.89 15.43
C GLY A 418 -38.33 69.97 15.82
N SER A 419 -37.86 70.95 16.59
CA SER A 419 -38.41 72.31 16.70
C SER A 419 -37.24 73.29 16.76
#